data_AF-A0A415HEZ6-F1
#
_entry.id   AF-A0A415HEZ6-F1
#
_cell.length_a   1.000
_cell.length_b   1.000
_cell.length_c   1.000
_cell.angle_alpha   90.00
_cell.angle_beta   90.00
_cell.angle_gamma   90.00
#
_symmetry.space_group_name_H-M   'P 1'
#
loop_
_entity.id
_entity.type
_entity.pdbx_description
1 polymer ?
#
loop_
_entity_poly.entity_id
_entity_poly.type
_entity_poly.pdbx_seq_one_letter_code
_entity_poly.pdbx_strand_id
1 'polypeptide(L)' 'MIDKAKTLDECFKELILKRGWSKNSPYDRRTASRHKKQFLEGTLPDELKRVYLQSAGYTIVQPELWRQEL' A
#
# COMPACT_ATOMS: atom_id res chain seq x y z
N MET A 1 -11.85 8.99 -18.78
CA MET A 1 -10.68 9.39 -17.98
C MET A 1 -9.88 8.13 -17.76
N ILE A 2 -8.65 8.05 -18.27
CA ILE A 2 -7.77 6.93 -17.91
C ILE A 2 -7.50 7.15 -16.42
N ASP A 3 -8.11 6.32 -15.56
CA ASP A 3 -7.65 6.20 -14.18
C ASP A 3 -6.15 5.94 -14.28
N LYS A 4 -5.34 6.96 -13.97
CA LYS A 4 -3.89 6.83 -13.92
C LYS A 4 -3.64 5.77 -12.87
N ALA A 5 -3.34 4.56 -13.32
CA ALA A 5 -2.94 3.48 -12.45
C ALA A 5 -1.76 3.99 -11.61
N LYS A 6 -1.94 3.96 -10.29
CA LYS A 6 -0.95 4.41 -9.31
C LYS A 6 -0.10 3.23 -8.90
N THR A 7 1.16 3.50 -8.60
CA THR A 7 2.05 2.52 -7.97
C THR A 7 1.54 2.13 -6.59
N LEU A 8 2.06 1.03 -6.06
CA LEU A 8 1.78 0.58 -4.69
C LEU A 8 2.08 1.68 -3.66
N ASP A 9 3.20 2.37 -3.83
CA ASP A 9 3.66 3.42 -2.92
C ASP A 9 2.81 4.69 -3.00
N GLU A 10 2.38 5.09 -4.20
CA GLU A 10 1.46 6.23 -4.35
C GLU A 10 0.11 5.94 -3.68
N CYS A 11 -0.45 4.74 -3.90
CA CYS A 11 -1.69 4.33 -3.24
C CYS A 11 -1.53 4.31 -1.72
N PHE A 12 -0.42 3.74 -1.22
CA PHE A 12 -0.19 3.62 0.21
C PHE A 12 0.06 5.00 0.85
N LYS A 13 0.79 5.89 0.17
CA LYS A 13 1.02 7.28 0.59
C LYS A 13 -0.29 8.04 0.76
N GLU A 14 -1.23 7.88 -0.17
CA GLU A 14 -2.56 8.49 -0.06
C GLU A 14 -3.38 7.88 1.08
N LEU A 15 -3.30 6.55 1.25
CA LEU A 15 -4.05 5.85 2.30
C LEU A 15 -3.66 6.35 3.69
N ILE A 16 -2.38 6.45 4.03
CA ILE A 16 -1.89 6.83 5.38
C ILE A 16 -2.21 8.27 5.81
N LEU A 17 -2.72 9.11 4.90
CA LEU A 17 -3.20 10.46 5.16
C LEU A 17 -4.68 10.48 5.61
N LYS A 18 -5.44 9.42 5.32
CA LYS A 18 -6.86 9.32 5.68
C LYS A 18 -7.02 9.05 7.19
N ARG A 19 -8.06 9.64 7.80
CA ARG A 19 -8.41 9.33 9.20
C ARG A 19 -8.83 7.86 9.32
N GLY A 20 -8.20 7.14 10.25
CA GLY A 20 -8.51 5.72 10.46
C GLY A 20 -8.07 4.82 9.30
N TRP A 21 -7.01 5.18 8.57
CA TRP A 21 -6.49 4.44 7.41
C TRP A 21 -6.24 2.94 7.65
N SER A 22 -5.97 2.52 8.88
CA SER A 22 -5.72 1.13 9.26
C SER A 22 -6.94 0.40 9.85
N LYS A 23 -8.13 1.03 9.90
CA LYS A 23 -9.27 0.53 10.69
C LYS A 23 -9.77 -0.88 10.33
N ASN A 24 -9.59 -1.28 9.08
CA ASN A 24 -10.03 -2.57 8.55
C ASN A 24 -8.88 -3.58 8.40
N SER A 25 -7.65 -3.16 8.68
CA SER A 25 -6.48 -4.05 8.59
C SER A 25 -6.44 -5.02 9.77
N PRO A 26 -5.74 -6.16 9.66
CA PRO A 26 -5.58 -7.11 10.76
C PRO A 26 -4.62 -6.60 11.86
N TYR A 27 -4.04 -5.41 11.70
CA TYR A 27 -3.03 -4.87 12.61
C TYR A 27 -3.65 -3.94 13.64
N ASP A 28 -3.20 -4.06 14.89
CA ASP A 28 -3.54 -3.11 15.94
C ASP A 28 -2.93 -1.72 15.66
N ARG A 29 -3.38 -0.72 16.43
CA ARG A 29 -2.96 0.68 16.26
C ARG A 29 -1.45 0.91 16.43
N ARG A 30 -0.78 0.19 17.35
CA ARG A 30 0.67 0.33 17.58
C ARG A 30 1.43 -0.26 16.40
N THR A 31 1.05 -1.45 15.96
CA THR A 31 1.63 -2.11 14.79
C THR A 31 1.44 -1.26 13.53
N ALA A 32 0.24 -0.71 13.32
CA ALA A 32 -0.02 0.21 12.20
C ALA A 32 0.82 1.50 12.26
N SER A 33 1.03 2.05 13.46
CA SER A 33 1.89 3.22 13.64
C SER A 33 3.35 2.92 13.30
N ARG A 34 3.85 1.73 13.69
CA ARG A 34 5.19 1.26 13.32
C ARG A 34 5.32 1.05 11.81
N HIS A 35 4.34 0.42 11.16
CA HIS A 35 4.36 0.22 9.72
C HIS A 35 4.35 1.56 8.96
N LYS A 36 3.57 2.55 9.43
CA LYS A 36 3.60 3.90 8.86
C LYS A 36 4.99 4.54 8.99
N LYS A 37 5.66 4.41 10.13
CA LYS A 37 7.04 4.89 10.31
C LYS A 37 8.00 4.20 9.33
N GLN A 38 7.96 2.87 9.25
CA GLN A 38 8.78 2.08 8.32
C GLN A 38 8.57 2.49 6.85
N PHE A 39 7.33 2.81 6.46
CA PHE A 39 7.05 3.28 5.11
C PHE A 39 7.72 4.63 4.83
N LEU A 40 7.62 5.58 5.77
CA LEU A 40 8.26 6.88 5.64
C LEU A 40 9.80 6.79 5.63
N GLU A 41 10.35 5.75 6.26
CA GLU A 41 11.79 5.43 6.25
C GLU A 41 12.22 4.59 5.04
N GLY A 42 11.28 4.18 4.16
CA GLY A 42 11.57 3.34 2.99
C GLY A 42 11.87 1.88 3.31
N THR A 43 11.53 1.39 4.50
CA THR A 43 11.86 0.03 4.98
C THR A 43 10.65 -0.90 5.11
N LEU A 44 9.43 -0.43 4.81
CA LEU A 44 8.23 -1.26 4.90
C LEU A 44 8.13 -2.22 3.71
N PRO A 45 8.02 -3.55 3.94
CA PRO A 45 7.77 -4.53 2.89
C PRO A 45 6.48 -4.27 2.11
N ASP A 46 6.52 -4.59 0.81
CA ASP A 46 5.39 -4.39 -0.10
C ASP A 46 4.18 -5.27 0.26
N GLU A 47 4.39 -6.48 0.78
CA GLU A 47 3.30 -7.35 1.24
C GLU A 47 2.42 -6.65 2.27
N LEU A 48 3.04 -5.89 3.19
CA LEU A 48 2.31 -5.17 4.21
C LEU A 48 1.51 -4.00 3.62
N LYS A 49 2.07 -3.28 2.65
CA LYS A 49 1.35 -2.21 1.91
C LYS A 49 0.12 -2.79 1.22
N ARG A 50 0.27 -3.95 0.56
CA ARG A 50 -0.83 -4.66 -0.14
C ARG A 50 -1.96 -5.03 0.82
N VAL A 51 -1.65 -5.55 2.02
CA VAL A 51 -2.67 -5.90 3.02
C VAL A 51 -3.51 -4.69 3.41
N TYR A 52 -2.90 -3.54 3.69
CA TYR A 52 -3.64 -2.33 4.03
C TYR A 52 -4.51 -1.82 2.88
N LEU A 53 -3.98 -1.84 1.66
CA LEU A 53 -4.70 -1.40 0.47
C LEU A 53 -5.90 -2.31 0.19
N GLN A 54 -5.71 -3.63 0.22
CA GLN A 54 -6.81 -4.61 0.08
C GLN A 54 -7.87 -4.43 1.17
N SER A 55 -7.45 -4.24 2.43
CA SER A 55 -8.37 -3.98 3.56
C SER A 55 -9.14 -2.66 3.42
N ALA A 56 -8.59 -1.71 2.67
CA ALA A 56 -9.21 -0.43 2.34
C ALA A 56 -10.03 -0.46 1.04
N GLY A 57 -10.13 -1.62 0.37
CA GLY A 57 -10.92 -1.82 -0.85
C GLY A 57 -10.18 -1.52 -2.15
N TYR A 58 -8.86 -1.34 -2.13
CA TYR A 58 -8.07 -1.20 -3.34
C TYR A 58 -7.89 -2.56 -4.01
N THR A 59 -7.99 -2.59 -5.33
CA THR A 59 -7.74 -3.76 -6.17
C THR A 59 -6.48 -3.54 -7.01
N ILE A 60 -5.74 -4.62 -7.26
CA ILE A 60 -4.58 -4.58 -8.17
C ILE A 60 -5.14 -4.58 -9.59
N VAL A 61 -4.87 -3.52 -10.35
CA VAL A 61 -5.37 -3.33 -11.72
C VAL A 61 -4.28 -3.51 -12.79
N GLN A 62 -3.02 -3.69 -12.40
CA GLN A 62 -1.90 -3.92 -13.32
C GLN A 62 -1.26 -5.30 -13.10
N PRO A 63 -1.04 -6.08 -14.18
CA PRO A 63 -0.20 -7.28 -14.13
C PRO A 63 1.27 -6.92 -13.91
N GLU A 64 1.98 -7.75 -13.15
CA GLU A 64 3.45 -7.70 -13.07
C GLU A 64 4.04 -8.30 -14.36
N LEU A 65 4.59 -7.46 -15.23
CA LEU A 65 5.17 -7.88 -16.52
C LEU A 65 6.69 -7.84 -16.47
N TRP A 66 7.32 -8.98 -16.73
CA TRP A 66 8.77 -9.12 -16.81
C TRP A 66 9.17 -9.49 -18.24
N ARG A 67 10.17 -8.80 -18.80
CA ARG A 67 10.83 -9.19 -20.06
C ARG A 67 12.32 -9.34 -19.78
N GLN A 68 12.86 -10.50 -20.13
CA GLN A 68 14.30 -10.71 -20.24
C GLN A 68 14.74 -10.20 -21.62
N GLU A 69 15.72 -9.30 -21.67
CA GLU A 69 16.41 -8.98 -22.93
C GLU A 69 17.44 -10.09 -23.18
N LEU A 70 17.43 -10.64 -24.40
CA LEU A 70 18.42 -11.60 -24.90
C LEU A 70 19.66 -10.85 -25.39
#